data_AF-A0A3L6JN93-F1
#
_entry.id   AF-A0A3L6JN93-F1
#
_cell.length_a   1.000
_cell.length_b   1.000
_cell.length_c   1.000
_cell.angle_alpha   90.00
_cell.angle_beta   90.00
_cell.angle_gamma   90.00
#
_symmetry.space_group_name_H-M   'P 1'
#
loop_
_entity.id
_entity.type
_entity.pdbx_description
1 polymer ?
#
loop_
_entity_poly.entity_id
_entity_poly.type
_entity_poly.pdbx_seq_one_letter_code
_entity_poly.pdbx_strand_id
1 'polypeptide(L)' 'MPDLSRNAQCVLKILEARDSLTTTEILELASTEQYSDVCTDCAGGDAFVAAANQLVEKKLVTKAFGKGGYRWRLVRG' A
#
# COMPACT_ATOMS: atom_id res chain seq x y z
N MET A 1 -10.49 2.70 -12.77
CA MET A 1 -9.03 2.93 -12.83
C MET A 1 -8.37 1.66 -13.37
N PRO A 2 -8.27 1.49 -14.70
CA PRO A 2 -7.90 0.19 -15.28
C PRO A 2 -6.40 -0.18 -15.19
N ASP A 3 -5.50 0.73 -14.79
CA ASP A 3 -4.04 0.49 -14.90
C ASP A 3 -3.32 0.14 -13.59
N LEU A 4 -4.03 -0.13 -12.49
CA LEU A 4 -3.39 -0.53 -11.23
C LEU A 4 -3.33 -2.05 -11.12
N SER A 5 -2.16 -2.58 -10.77
CA SER A 5 -2.01 -3.99 -10.38
C SER A 5 -2.91 -4.31 -9.18
N ARG A 6 -3.29 -5.58 -9.01
CA ARG A 6 -4.09 -6.01 -7.83
C ARG A 6 -3.42 -5.61 -6.52
N ASN A 7 -2.09 -5.73 -6.44
CA ASN A 7 -1.31 -5.31 -5.27
C ASN A 7 -1.36 -3.79 -5.07
N ALA A 8 -1.30 -2.98 -6.14
CA ALA A 8 -1.47 -1.54 -6.02
C ALA A 8 -2.89 -1.15 -5.55
N GLN A 9 -3.91 -1.88 -6.01
CA GLN A 9 -5.30 -1.68 -5.53
C GLN A 9 -5.43 -2.06 -4.04
N CYS A 10 -4.84 -3.17 -3.62
CA CYS A 10 -4.78 -3.60 -2.22
C CYS A 10 -4.14 -2.53 -1.33
N VAL A 11 -2.93 -2.06 -1.69
CA VAL A 11 -2.22 -1.04 -0.92
C VAL A 11 -3.02 0.26 -0.85
N LEU A 12 -3.65 0.68 -1.96
CA LEU A 12 -4.48 1.88 -1.99
C LEU A 12 -5.68 1.76 -1.04
N LYS A 13 -6.42 0.64 -1.08
CA LYS A 13 -7.55 0.38 -0.16
C LYS A 13 -7.13 0.41 1.31
N ILE A 14 -5.99 -0.18 1.65
CA ILE A 14 -5.46 -0.17 3.02
C ILE A 14 -5.17 1.28 3.47
N LEU A 15 -4.57 2.10 2.60
CA LEU A 15 -4.24 3.49 2.88
C LEU A 15 -5.46 4.44 2.83
N GLU A 16 -6.56 4.06 2.17
CA GLU A 16 -7.84 4.79 2.26
C GLU A 16 -8.44 4.72 3.67
N ALA A 17 -8.22 3.61 4.38
CA ALA A 17 -8.74 3.41 5.72
C ALA A 17 -7.86 4.03 6.83
N ARG A 18 -6.61 4.43 6.53
CA ARG A 18 -5.59 4.83 7.53
C ARG A 18 -4.70 5.96 7.00
N ASP A 19 -4.45 6.99 7.81
CA ASP A 19 -3.68 8.17 7.35
C ASP A 19 -2.20 7.89 7.02
N SER A 20 -1.51 7.02 7.76
CA SER A 20 -0.08 6.74 7.55
C SER A 20 0.36 5.41 8.13
N LEU A 21 0.94 4.54 7.29
CA LEU A 21 1.38 3.19 7.67
C LEU A 21 2.80 2.89 7.19
N THR A 22 3.54 2.09 7.96
CA THR A 22 4.80 1.48 7.55
C THR A 22 4.55 0.31 6.60
N THR A 23 5.60 -0.11 5.88
CA THR A 23 5.53 -1.33 5.06
C THR A 23 5.07 -2.54 5.86
N THR A 24 5.60 -2.74 7.07
CA THR A 24 5.23 -3.87 7.95
C THR A 24 3.75 -3.81 8.34
N GLU A 25 3.26 -2.65 8.78
CA GLU A 25 1.84 -2.48 9.13
C GLU A 25 0.91 -2.76 7.93
N ILE A 26 1.32 -2.40 6.70
CA ILE A 26 0.53 -2.68 5.50
C ILE A 26 0.52 -4.18 5.18
N LEU A 27 1.67 -4.87 5.29
CA LEU A 27 1.75 -6.31 5.05
C LEU A 27 0.95 -7.12 6.09
N GLU A 28 0.97 -6.68 7.35
CA GLU A 28 0.14 -7.25 8.42
C GLU A 28 -1.35 -7.10 8.10
N LEU A 29 -1.79 -5.89 7.70
CA LEU A 29 -3.19 -5.65 7.32
C LEU A 29 -3.58 -6.43 6.05
N ALA A 30 -2.71 -6.50 5.06
CA ALA A 30 -2.94 -7.26 3.83
C ALA A 30 -3.14 -8.76 4.08
N SER A 31 -2.60 -9.27 5.20
CA SER A 31 -2.76 -10.67 5.62
C SER A 31 -4.04 -10.93 6.42
N THR A 32 -4.83 -9.91 6.73
CA THR A 32 -6.10 -10.06 7.46
C THR A 32 -7.25 -10.45 6.53
N GLU A 33 -8.27 -11.13 7.06
CA GLU A 33 -9.47 -11.52 6.30
C GLU A 33 -10.14 -10.34 5.60
N GLN A 34 -10.11 -9.15 6.22
CA GLN A 34 -10.70 -7.92 5.70
C GLN A 34 -10.17 -7.53 4.30
N TYR A 35 -8.92 -7.87 3.99
CA TYR A 35 -8.28 -7.48 2.72
C TYR A 35 -7.89 -8.68 1.85
N SER A 36 -8.18 -9.90 2.30
CA SER A 36 -7.80 -11.14 1.61
C SER A 36 -8.36 -11.28 0.18
N ASP A 37 -9.49 -10.65 -0.10
CA ASP A 37 -10.16 -10.60 -1.40
C ASP A 37 -9.43 -9.71 -2.41
N VAL A 38 -8.74 -8.67 -1.95
CA VAL A 38 -8.01 -7.71 -2.79
C VAL A 38 -6.49 -7.93 -2.77
N CYS A 39 -5.96 -8.42 -1.65
CA CYS A 39 -4.53 -8.59 -1.39
C CYS A 39 -4.01 -10.01 -1.66
N THR A 40 -4.58 -10.72 -2.64
CA THR A 40 -4.34 -12.15 -2.87
C THR A 40 -2.86 -12.50 -3.13
N ASP A 41 -2.08 -11.58 -3.72
CA ASP A 41 -0.64 -11.74 -4.02
C ASP A 41 0.26 -10.70 -3.30
N CYS A 42 -0.26 -10.04 -2.27
CA CYS A 42 0.46 -8.94 -1.59
C CYS A 42 1.37 -9.44 -0.44
N ALA A 43 1.73 -10.72 -0.45
CA ALA A 43 2.36 -11.43 0.68
C ALA A 43 3.90 -11.23 0.79
N GLY A 44 4.52 -10.48 -0.12
CA GLY A 44 5.98 -10.31 -0.16
C GLY A 44 6.42 -8.85 -0.16
N GLY A 45 7.50 -8.54 0.56
CA GLY A 45 8.08 -7.20 0.61
C GLY A 45 8.41 -6.62 -0.77
N ASP A 46 8.94 -7.43 -1.69
CA ASP A 46 9.29 -6.97 -3.05
C ASP A 46 8.06 -6.64 -3.89
N ALA A 47 7.02 -7.47 -3.80
CA ALA A 47 5.74 -7.26 -4.49
C ALA A 47 5.03 -6.00 -3.97
N PHE A 48 5.11 -5.76 -2.66
CA PHE A 48 4.64 -4.52 -2.05
C PHE A 48 5.41 -3.30 -2.57
N VAL A 49 6.75 -3.35 -2.58
CA VAL A 49 7.57 -2.20 -3.01
C VAL A 49 7.28 -1.83 -4.47
N ALA A 50 7.14 -2.83 -5.36
CA ALA A 50 6.76 -2.60 -6.75
C ALA A 50 5.39 -1.92 -6.88
N ALA A 51 4.39 -2.42 -6.15
CA ALA A 51 3.05 -1.85 -6.13
C ALA A 51 3.02 -0.42 -5.55
N ALA A 52 3.72 -0.20 -4.44
CA ALA A 52 3.78 1.10 -3.78
C ALA A 52 4.52 2.14 -4.65
N ASN A 53 5.58 1.74 -5.35
CA ASN A 53 6.26 2.62 -6.32
C ASN A 53 5.35 2.98 -7.49
N GLN A 54 4.56 2.04 -8.02
CA GLN A 54 3.56 2.33 -9.06
C GLN A 54 2.56 3.41 -8.60
N LEU A 55 2.13 3.37 -7.34
CA LEU A 55 1.22 4.37 -6.76
C LEU A 55 1.90 5.74 -6.57
N VAL A 56 3.19 5.76 -6.22
CA VAL A 56 4.00 6.98 -6.11
C VAL A 56 4.18 7.65 -7.47
N GLU A 57 4.50 6.88 -8.52
CA GLU A 57 4.63 7.38 -9.89
C GLU A 57 3.33 8.01 -10.40
N LYS A 58 2.19 7.41 -10.03
CA LYS A 58 0.85 7.92 -10.34
C LYS A 58 0.39 9.05 -9.40
N LYS A 59 1.23 9.50 -8.47
CA LYS A 59 0.94 10.56 -7.48
C LYS A 59 -0.29 10.26 -6.60
N LEU A 60 -0.58 8.98 -6.34
CA LEU A 60 -1.69 8.56 -5.47
C LEU A 60 -1.22 8.38 -4.02
N VAL A 61 0.04 7.99 -3.83
CA VAL A 61 0.66 7.75 -2.52
C VAL A 61 1.97 8.51 -2.43
N THR A 62 2.36 8.96 -1.25
CA THR A 62 3.72 9.43 -0.96
C THR A 62 4.38 8.55 0.08
N LYS A 63 5.72 8.54 0.07
CA LYS A 63 6.54 7.93 1.11
C LYS A 63 7.41 8.97 1.79
N ALA A 64 7.51 8.90 3.10
CA ALA A 64 8.43 9.71 3.89
C ALA A 64 9.14 8.83 4.92
N PHE A 65 10.41 9.13 5.21
CA PHE A 65 11.11 8.46 6.29
C PHE A 65 10.60 8.99 7.63
N GLY A 66 10.26 8.09 8.56
CA GLY A 66 9.72 8.46 9.87
C GLY A 66 9.92 7.36 10.91
N LYS A 67 9.18 7.45 12.01
CA LYS A 67 9.23 6.44 13.09
C LYS A 67 8.79 5.08 12.54
N GLY A 68 9.66 4.08 12.72
CA GLY A 68 9.44 2.71 12.24
C GLY A 68 9.81 2.47 10.77
N GLY A 69 10.46 3.44 10.11
CA GLY A 69 10.94 3.32 8.72
C GLY A 69 10.17 4.17 7.72
N TYR A 70 10.09 3.73 6.47
CA TYR A 70 9.29 4.42 5.45
C TYR A 70 7.81 4.31 5.78
N ARG A 71 7.15 5.47 5.83
CA ARG A 71 5.71 5.58 6.00
C ARG A 71 5.05 6.01 4.70
N TRP A 72 4.00 5.29 4.34
CA TRP A 72 3.18 5.50 3.16
C TRP A 72 1.89 6.20 3.56
N ARG A 73 1.43 7.11 2.72
CA ARG A 73 0.20 7.90 2.93
C ARG A 73 -0.43 8.26 1.60
N LEU A 74 -1.76 8.42 1.58
CA LEU A 74 -2.42 8.97 0.41
C LEU A 74 -1.98 10.42 0.17
N VAL A 75 -1.86 10.77 -1.12
CA VAL A 75 -1.87 12.17 -1.55
C VAL A 75 -3.31 12.65 -1.39
N ARG A 76 -3.60 13.41 -0.34
CA ARG A 76 -4.84 14.18 -0.27
C ARG A 76 -4.63 15.44 -1.10
N GLY A 77 -5.46 15.61 -2.13
CA GLY A 77 -5.62 16.88 -2.85
C GLY A 77 -6.33 17.91 -2.00
#